data_AF-A0AAD6U7M9-F1
#
_entry.id   AF-A0AAD6U7M9-F1
#
_cell.length_a   1.000
_cell.length_b   1.000
_cell.length_c   1.000
_cell.angle_alpha   90.00
_cell.angle_beta   90.00
_cell.angle_gamma   90.00
#
_symmetry.space_group_name_H-M   'P 1'
#
loop_
_entity.id
_entity.type
_entity.pdbx_description
1 polymer ?
#
loop_
_entity_poly.entity_id
_entity_poly.type
_entity_poly.pdbx_seq_one_letter_code
_entity_poly.pdbx_strand_id
1 'polypeptide(L)'
;QWDGWPDGDFSHLFSLEEAEACDNLRVHWACEPLGGSGAGSPEAEIWHDGKITRRKCQGVIECTSRACNILIRPQTRAAGIRKQLEVSCSCGGTLAHIPCHVVSVLHTFKHGIVQANPTAGPLKLLVGRPGIDGPGKSVAEITPVLYNSERIRYERRKILKGSGLGRNNGVNFSRQFAKFQEEHPGFIREAQFGKIGIIVMQTPFMAASLVKATIGDEAINGIVSDAAHGVWKVKNDLLVVSSTFEPEALKCWVPGLMSWTNGGTAEHYRIHFYHLFRGIGEECAERNLEVSDDLFANVLDFSTAERNGFILAFVDFWHEHAPNERTIDELLDAAPKLLKGCAQHFRDQINRVKKISAIVDP
;
A
#
# COMPACT_ATOMS: atom_id res chain seq x y z
N GLN A 1 12.88 -6.31 28.86
CA GLN A 1 13.19 -7.57 29.57
C GLN A 1 11.89 -8.07 30.17
N TRP A 2 11.53 -9.34 29.98
CA TRP A 2 10.30 -9.92 30.55
C TRP A 2 10.56 -10.32 32.00
N ASP A 3 9.88 -9.67 32.94
CA ASP A 3 10.00 -9.93 34.38
C ASP A 3 8.88 -10.82 34.94
N GLY A 4 7.94 -11.24 34.06
CA GLY A 4 6.79 -12.06 34.41
C GLY A 4 5.65 -11.32 35.12
N TRP A 5 5.75 -9.99 35.27
CA TRP A 5 4.72 -9.13 35.90
C TRP A 5 4.18 -8.09 34.91
N PRO A 6 3.51 -8.52 33.82
CA PRO A 6 2.89 -7.57 32.91
C PRO A 6 1.80 -6.77 33.65
N ASP A 7 1.90 -5.45 33.63
CA ASP A 7 0.94 -4.53 34.24
C ASP A 7 0.62 -3.35 33.30
N GLY A 8 -0.63 -2.90 33.32
CA GLY A 8 -1.17 -1.92 32.37
C GLY A 8 -1.40 -2.44 30.94
N ASP A 9 -1.80 -1.53 30.06
CA ASP A 9 -1.99 -1.80 28.64
C ASP A 9 -0.63 -1.76 27.92
N PHE A 10 -0.16 -2.93 27.48
CA PHE A 10 1.06 -3.01 26.65
C PHE A 10 0.93 -4.08 25.57
N SER A 11 1.72 -3.92 24.52
CA SER A 11 1.85 -4.89 23.43
C SER A 11 3.31 -5.00 23.06
N HIS A 12 3.81 -6.22 22.90
CA HIS A 12 5.20 -6.48 22.57
C HIS A 12 5.33 -7.69 21.66
N LEU A 13 6.27 -7.61 20.71
CA LEU A 13 6.59 -8.70 19.80
C LEU A 13 7.83 -9.44 20.31
N PHE A 14 7.67 -10.71 20.66
CA PHE A 14 8.77 -11.58 21.07
C PHE A 14 9.16 -12.51 19.92
N SER A 15 10.47 -12.68 19.70
CA SER A 15 10.98 -13.80 18.92
C SER A 15 10.79 -15.12 19.68
N LEU A 16 10.91 -16.25 18.98
CA LEU A 16 10.81 -17.57 19.60
C LEU A 16 11.90 -17.77 20.66
N GLU A 17 13.14 -17.36 20.37
CA GLU A 17 14.27 -17.44 21.29
C GLU A 17 14.04 -16.59 22.55
N GLU A 18 13.53 -15.37 22.42
CA GLU A 18 13.18 -14.51 23.56
C GLU A 18 12.06 -15.12 24.40
N ALA A 19 11.05 -15.71 23.75
CA ALA A 19 9.97 -16.39 24.45
C ALA A 19 10.48 -17.62 25.22
N GLU A 20 11.32 -18.45 24.60
CA GLU A 20 11.94 -19.63 25.23
C GLU A 20 12.86 -19.23 26.39
N ALA A 21 13.69 -18.19 26.21
CA ALA A 21 14.55 -17.64 27.27
C ALA A 21 13.75 -17.10 28.47
N CYS A 22 12.47 -16.74 28.26
CA CYS A 22 11.56 -16.21 29.27
C CYS A 22 10.50 -17.24 29.72
N ASP A 23 10.81 -18.54 29.63
CA ASP A 23 9.93 -19.65 30.00
C ASP A 23 8.55 -19.57 29.32
N ASN A 24 8.56 -19.35 28.01
CA ASN A 24 7.37 -19.18 27.15
C ASN A 24 6.42 -18.08 27.64
N LEU A 25 7.00 -16.93 28.05
CA LEU A 25 6.27 -15.77 28.55
C LEU A 25 5.34 -16.15 29.71
N ARG A 26 5.87 -16.95 30.64
CA ARG A 26 5.15 -17.31 31.86
C ARG A 26 4.85 -16.02 32.64
N VAL A 27 3.61 -15.91 33.11
CA VAL A 27 3.15 -14.78 33.93
C VAL A 27 3.04 -15.23 35.38
N HIS A 28 3.43 -14.34 36.28
CA HIS A 28 3.28 -14.53 37.71
C HIS A 28 1.89 -14.16 38.22
N TRP A 29 1.02 -13.54 37.42
CA TRP A 29 -0.39 -13.37 37.80
C TRP A 29 -1.14 -14.71 37.89
N ALA A 30 -2.13 -14.81 38.78
CA ALA A 30 -3.00 -15.98 38.87
C ALA A 30 -3.99 -15.97 37.71
N CYS A 31 -3.72 -16.75 36.66
CA CYS A 31 -4.52 -16.71 35.44
C CYS A 31 -5.23 -18.04 35.16
N GLU A 32 -6.47 -17.93 34.69
CA GLU A 32 -7.23 -19.06 34.12
C GLU A 32 -7.01 -19.11 32.60
N PRO A 33 -6.60 -20.26 32.04
CA PRO A 33 -6.56 -20.43 30.60
C PRO A 33 -8.00 -20.46 30.05
N LEU A 34 -8.34 -19.53 29.17
CA LEU A 34 -9.65 -19.50 28.49
C LEU A 34 -9.68 -20.38 27.23
N GLY A 35 -8.58 -21.07 26.93
CA GLY A 35 -8.36 -21.77 25.67
C GLY A 35 -7.93 -20.83 24.55
N GLY A 36 -7.65 -21.41 23.38
CA GLY A 36 -7.44 -20.66 22.15
C GLY A 36 -8.71 -20.62 21.30
N SER A 37 -8.86 -19.61 20.45
CA SER A 37 -9.88 -19.69 19.41
C SER A 37 -9.58 -20.90 18.50
N GLY A 38 -10.61 -21.63 18.10
CA GLY A 38 -10.50 -22.65 17.06
C GLY A 38 -10.01 -22.05 15.72
N ALA A 39 -10.23 -20.75 15.53
CA ALA A 39 -9.71 -19.94 14.43
C ALA A 39 -8.27 -19.45 14.73
N GLY A 40 -7.45 -19.41 13.67
CA GLY A 40 -6.05 -18.92 13.70
C GLY A 40 -5.02 -20.04 13.57
N SER A 41 -3.89 -19.73 12.91
CA SER A 41 -2.83 -20.69 12.59
C SER A 41 -1.48 -20.23 13.16
N PRO A 42 -0.65 -21.12 13.76
CA PRO A 42 0.70 -20.76 14.15
C PRO A 42 1.58 -20.45 12.92
N GLU A 43 1.18 -20.94 11.74
CA GLU A 43 1.84 -20.64 10.46
C GLU A 43 1.34 -19.35 9.81
N ALA A 44 0.43 -18.61 10.45
CA ALA A 44 -0.12 -17.38 9.90
C ALA A 44 0.95 -16.32 9.67
N GLU A 45 0.78 -15.54 8.60
CA GLU A 45 1.75 -14.54 8.13
C GLU A 45 1.66 -13.23 8.90
N ILE A 46 0.47 -12.87 9.37
CA ILE A 46 0.20 -11.69 10.20
C ILE A 46 -0.34 -12.13 11.56
N TRP A 47 -0.04 -11.33 12.59
CA TRP A 47 -0.41 -11.66 13.96
C TRP A 47 -1.92 -11.80 14.17
N HIS A 48 -2.73 -11.04 13.43
CA HIS A 48 -4.20 -11.10 13.48
C HIS A 48 -4.76 -12.50 13.16
N ASP A 49 -4.12 -13.20 12.23
CA ASP A 49 -4.50 -14.56 11.81
C ASP A 49 -3.75 -15.65 12.61
N GLY A 50 -2.88 -15.23 13.52
CA GLY A 50 -2.07 -16.08 14.38
C GLY A 50 -2.89 -16.99 15.28
N LYS A 51 -2.27 -18.07 15.77
CA LYS A 51 -2.89 -18.91 16.79
C LYS A 51 -3.00 -18.11 18.08
N ILE A 52 -4.23 -17.90 18.53
CA ILE A 52 -4.53 -17.09 19.71
C ILE A 52 -4.61 -18.00 20.94
N THR A 53 -3.95 -17.61 22.03
CA THR A 53 -4.20 -18.14 23.36
C THR A 53 -4.58 -17.02 24.32
N ARG A 54 -5.56 -17.26 25.18
CA ARG A 54 -6.10 -16.25 26.09
C ARG A 54 -5.98 -16.70 27.55
N ARG A 55 -5.62 -15.77 28.42
CA ARG A 55 -5.50 -15.98 29.87
C ARG A 55 -6.23 -14.87 30.60
N LYS A 56 -7.18 -15.22 31.45
CA LYS A 56 -7.91 -14.25 32.28
C LYS A 56 -7.26 -14.15 33.66
N CYS A 57 -6.92 -12.95 34.11
CA CYS A 57 -6.46 -12.74 35.48
C CYS A 57 -7.60 -13.01 36.46
N GLN A 58 -7.36 -13.78 37.50
CA GLN A 58 -8.33 -14.06 38.55
C GLN A 58 -8.35 -12.98 39.63
N GLY A 59 -7.44 -12.00 39.61
CA GLY A 59 -7.34 -10.99 40.67
C GLY A 59 -6.66 -11.54 41.91
N VAL A 60 -7.17 -11.16 43.09
CA VAL A 60 -6.55 -11.49 44.39
C VAL A 60 -7.61 -11.88 45.43
N ILE A 61 -7.21 -12.67 46.43
CA ILE A 61 -8.03 -12.91 47.62
C ILE A 61 -7.43 -12.10 48.76
N GLU A 62 -8.24 -11.31 49.45
CA GLU A 62 -7.83 -10.51 50.60
C GLU A 62 -8.60 -10.86 51.87
N CYS A 63 -8.02 -10.55 53.01
CA CYS A 63 -8.73 -10.63 54.29
C CYS A 63 -9.66 -9.43 54.46
N THR A 64 -10.91 -9.67 54.89
CA THR A 64 -11.88 -8.60 55.14
C THR A 64 -11.60 -7.79 56.41
N SER A 65 -10.68 -8.26 57.26
CA SER A 65 -10.27 -7.53 58.46
C SER A 65 -9.35 -6.37 58.11
N ARG A 66 -9.75 -5.13 58.43
CA ARG A 66 -9.04 -3.88 58.07
C ARG A 66 -7.60 -3.78 58.57
N ALA A 67 -7.24 -4.53 59.61
CA ALA A 67 -5.89 -4.55 60.16
C ALA A 67 -5.00 -5.66 59.56
N CYS A 68 -5.55 -6.49 58.68
CA CYS A 68 -4.87 -7.65 58.09
C CYS A 68 -4.52 -7.40 56.63
N ASN A 69 -3.24 -7.34 56.30
CA ASN A 69 -2.74 -7.08 54.95
C ASN A 69 -2.42 -8.37 54.18
N ILE A 70 -3.07 -9.48 54.51
CA ILE A 70 -2.81 -10.76 53.87
C ILE A 70 -3.47 -10.79 52.50
N LEU A 71 -2.64 -10.97 51.48
CA LEU A 71 -3.03 -11.20 50.10
C LEU A 71 -2.69 -12.64 49.72
N ILE A 72 -3.69 -13.35 49.21
CA ILE A 72 -3.59 -14.75 48.82
C ILE A 72 -3.74 -14.84 47.30
N ARG A 73 -2.83 -15.58 46.68
CA ARG A 73 -2.92 -15.94 45.26
C ARG A 73 -4.14 -16.83 45.04
N PRO A 74 -5.13 -16.42 44.22
CA PRO A 74 -6.24 -17.30 43.87
C PRO A 74 -5.75 -18.54 43.12
N GLN A 75 -6.41 -19.66 43.32
CA GLN A 75 -6.28 -20.81 42.43
C GLN A 75 -6.86 -20.47 41.05
N THR A 76 -6.40 -21.19 40.03
CA THR A 76 -6.72 -20.86 38.62
C THR A 76 -8.13 -21.27 38.20
N ARG A 77 -8.81 -22.15 38.95
CA ARG A 77 -10.17 -22.63 38.64
C ARG A 77 -11.15 -22.17 39.71
N ALA A 78 -12.37 -21.82 39.30
CA ALA A 78 -13.42 -21.35 40.20
C ALA A 78 -13.70 -22.28 41.41
N ALA A 79 -13.64 -23.61 41.21
CA ALA A 79 -13.81 -24.56 42.31
C ALA A 79 -12.68 -24.49 43.35
N GLY A 80 -11.46 -24.20 42.93
CA GLY A 80 -10.32 -24.01 43.81
C GLY A 80 -10.44 -22.71 44.60
N ILE A 81 -10.87 -21.62 43.95
CA ILE A 81 -11.12 -20.34 44.60
C ILE A 81 -12.20 -20.49 45.69
N ARG A 82 -13.31 -21.17 45.39
CA ARG A 82 -14.37 -21.43 46.41
C ARG A 82 -13.81 -22.13 47.65
N LYS A 83 -12.99 -23.17 47.47
CA LYS A 83 -12.32 -23.85 48.58
C LYS A 83 -11.38 -22.94 49.36
N GLN A 84 -10.70 -21.99 48.71
CA GLN A 84 -9.87 -21.02 49.42
C GLN A 84 -10.70 -20.07 50.27
N LEU A 85 -11.89 -19.67 49.80
CA LEU A 85 -12.79 -18.77 50.53
C LEU A 85 -13.48 -19.45 51.73
N GLU A 86 -13.56 -20.79 51.75
CA GLU A 86 -14.08 -21.57 52.88
C GLU A 86 -13.11 -21.60 54.09
N VAL A 87 -11.83 -21.29 53.88
CA VAL A 87 -10.81 -21.29 54.94
C VAL A 87 -10.70 -19.89 55.56
N SER A 88 -10.56 -19.84 56.88
CA SER A 88 -10.29 -18.58 57.59
C SER A 88 -8.87 -18.07 57.31
N CYS A 89 -8.72 -16.75 57.26
CA CYS A 89 -7.41 -16.10 57.26
C CYS A 89 -6.63 -16.51 58.52
N SER A 90 -5.29 -16.44 58.48
CA SER A 90 -4.45 -16.74 59.66
C SER A 90 -4.70 -15.81 60.84
N CYS A 91 -5.28 -14.62 60.61
CA CYS A 91 -5.72 -13.71 61.67
C CYS A 91 -7.12 -14.03 62.22
N GLY A 92 -7.75 -15.12 61.75
CA GLY A 92 -9.15 -15.49 62.05
C GLY A 92 -10.21 -14.75 61.23
N GLY A 93 -9.81 -13.84 60.34
CA GLY A 93 -10.73 -13.09 59.48
C GLY A 93 -11.32 -13.91 58.32
N THR A 94 -12.35 -13.39 57.68
CA THR A 94 -12.94 -14.00 56.47
C THR A 94 -12.16 -13.56 55.23
N LEU A 95 -12.08 -14.43 54.23
CA LEU A 95 -11.45 -14.13 52.95
C LEU A 95 -12.49 -13.68 51.92
N ALA A 96 -12.17 -12.66 51.14
CA ALA A 96 -12.99 -12.17 50.04
C ALA A 96 -12.18 -12.21 48.74
N HIS A 97 -12.83 -12.60 47.65
CA HIS A 97 -12.24 -12.61 46.32
C HIS A 97 -12.51 -11.29 45.60
N ILE A 98 -11.45 -10.58 45.23
CA ILE A 98 -11.51 -9.42 44.35
C ILE A 98 -11.18 -9.90 42.93
N PRO A 99 -12.18 -10.02 42.04
CA PRO A 99 -11.95 -10.49 40.69
C PRO A 99 -11.22 -9.42 39.86
N CYS A 100 -10.39 -9.89 38.93
CA CYS A 100 -9.88 -9.06 37.83
C CYS A 100 -10.58 -9.48 36.53
N HIS A 101 -10.85 -8.51 35.66
CA HIS A 101 -11.49 -8.74 34.37
C HIS A 101 -10.54 -8.61 33.18
N VAL A 102 -9.25 -8.37 33.45
CA VAL A 102 -8.22 -8.24 32.42
C VAL A 102 -7.92 -9.58 31.78
N VAL A 103 -7.83 -9.58 30.45
CA VAL A 103 -7.49 -10.74 29.62
C VAL A 103 -6.19 -10.44 28.88
N SER A 104 -5.18 -11.28 29.10
CA SER A 104 -3.97 -11.29 28.28
C SER A 104 -4.20 -12.17 27.06
N VAL A 105 -3.76 -11.68 25.89
CA VAL A 105 -3.89 -12.35 24.60
C VAL A 105 -2.50 -12.53 24.00
N LEU A 106 -2.14 -13.77 23.68
CA LEU A 106 -0.89 -14.12 23.02
C LEU A 106 -1.19 -14.66 21.63
N HIS A 107 -0.55 -14.07 20.61
CA HIS A 107 -0.62 -14.50 19.22
C HIS A 107 0.68 -15.22 18.84
N THR A 108 0.58 -16.46 18.39
CA THR A 108 1.69 -17.21 17.80
C THR A 108 1.53 -17.19 16.28
N PHE A 109 2.52 -16.68 15.56
CA PHE A 109 2.50 -16.53 14.11
C PHE A 109 3.93 -16.62 13.54
N LYS A 110 4.04 -16.83 12.23
CA LYS A 110 5.29 -17.11 11.52
C LYS A 110 6.07 -15.83 11.21
N HIS A 111 6.57 -15.12 12.21
CA HIS A 111 7.37 -13.91 11.97
C HIS A 111 8.81 -14.27 11.54
N GLY A 112 9.12 -14.22 10.25
CA GLY A 112 10.45 -14.55 9.72
C GLY A 112 11.25 -13.35 9.20
N ILE A 113 12.57 -13.32 9.41
CA ILE A 113 13.51 -12.31 8.86
C ILE A 113 13.31 -12.10 7.34
N VAL A 114 13.03 -13.18 6.62
CA VAL A 114 12.74 -13.18 5.17
C VAL A 114 11.43 -12.48 4.84
N GLN A 115 10.39 -12.57 5.69
CA GLN A 115 9.11 -11.90 5.45
C GLN A 115 9.18 -10.40 5.81
N ALA A 116 9.95 -10.03 6.83
CA ALA A 116 10.25 -8.63 7.13
C ALA A 116 11.13 -7.99 6.05
N ASN A 117 11.90 -8.78 5.30
CA ASN A 117 12.79 -8.33 4.23
C ASN A 117 12.65 -9.21 2.97
N PRO A 118 11.48 -9.23 2.30
CA PRO A 118 11.19 -10.18 1.21
C PRO A 118 12.09 -9.97 0.00
N THR A 119 12.59 -8.73 -0.16
CA THR A 119 13.51 -8.33 -1.23
C THR A 119 14.99 -8.56 -0.90
N ALA A 120 15.34 -8.88 0.34
CA ALA A 120 16.74 -9.12 0.74
C ALA A 120 17.25 -10.41 0.09
N GLY A 121 18.39 -10.30 -0.61
CA GLY A 121 19.09 -11.45 -1.19
C GLY A 121 19.82 -12.29 -0.13
N PRO A 122 20.26 -13.51 -0.46
CA PRO A 122 20.92 -14.41 0.48
C PRO A 122 22.09 -13.79 1.25
N LEU A 123 22.93 -13.01 0.57
CA LEU A 123 24.03 -12.29 1.22
C LEU A 123 23.53 -11.26 2.23
N LYS A 124 22.54 -10.42 1.88
CA LYS A 124 21.97 -9.43 2.80
C LYS A 124 21.27 -10.06 4.01
N LEU A 125 20.73 -11.26 3.84
CA LEU A 125 20.16 -12.03 4.94
C LEU A 125 21.26 -12.63 5.83
N LEU A 126 22.38 -13.05 5.24
CA LEU A 126 23.53 -13.64 5.93
C LEU A 126 24.32 -12.63 6.78
N VAL A 127 24.54 -11.41 6.27
CA VAL A 127 25.29 -10.37 7.01
C VAL A 127 24.40 -9.43 7.81
N GLY A 128 23.08 -9.52 7.66
CA GLY A 128 22.18 -8.51 8.17
C GLY A 128 22.04 -7.31 7.22
N ARG A 129 20.88 -6.66 7.24
CA ARG A 129 20.62 -5.48 6.40
C ARG A 129 21.30 -4.26 7.03
N PRO A 130 22.11 -3.47 6.28
CA PRO A 130 22.68 -2.24 6.82
C PRO A 130 21.58 -1.26 7.23
N GLY A 131 21.62 -0.80 8.47
CA GLY A 131 20.74 0.23 9.03
C GLY A 131 21.55 1.30 9.77
N ILE A 132 20.85 2.33 10.26
CA ILE A 132 21.45 3.48 10.98
C ILE A 132 22.17 3.01 12.25
N ASP A 133 21.68 1.92 12.87
CA ASP A 133 22.24 1.34 14.10
C ASP A 133 23.17 0.14 13.84
N GLY A 134 23.64 -0.04 12.59
CA GLY A 134 24.47 -1.18 12.17
C GLY A 134 23.71 -2.25 11.38
N PRO A 135 24.33 -3.42 11.11
CA PRO A 135 23.68 -4.51 10.41
C PRO A 135 22.54 -5.09 11.27
N GLY A 136 21.33 -5.16 10.71
CA GLY A 136 20.16 -5.80 11.35
C GLY A 136 20.33 -7.32 11.50
N LYS A 137 19.37 -7.99 12.15
CA LYS A 137 19.44 -9.42 12.50
C LYS A 137 19.81 -10.31 11.31
N SER A 138 20.83 -11.16 11.49
CA SER A 138 21.27 -12.12 10.50
C SER A 138 20.51 -13.45 10.59
N VAL A 139 20.25 -14.08 9.44
CA VAL A 139 19.72 -15.46 9.43
C VAL A 139 20.76 -16.49 9.91
N ALA A 140 22.04 -16.15 9.95
CA ALA A 140 23.09 -17.01 10.50
C ALA A 140 22.97 -17.18 12.02
N GLU A 141 22.35 -16.22 12.71
CA GLU A 141 22.11 -16.28 14.16
C GLU A 141 21.07 -17.35 14.51
N ILE A 142 20.15 -17.67 13.60
CA ILE A 142 19.09 -18.67 13.81
C ILE A 142 19.67 -20.10 13.85
N THR A 143 20.55 -20.43 12.91
CA THR A 143 21.20 -21.75 12.88
C THR A 143 22.48 -21.73 12.06
N PRO A 144 23.55 -22.44 12.50
CA PRO A 144 24.81 -22.53 11.75
C PRO A 144 24.67 -23.07 10.32
N VAL A 145 23.61 -23.84 10.04
CA VAL A 145 23.32 -24.35 8.69
C VAL A 145 23.06 -23.21 7.69
N LEU A 146 22.64 -22.03 8.17
CA LEU A 146 22.40 -20.83 7.37
C LEU A 146 23.65 -19.97 7.13
N TYR A 147 24.86 -20.39 7.54
CA TYR A 147 26.09 -19.82 6.97
C TYR A 147 26.24 -20.13 5.47
N ASN A 148 25.57 -21.17 4.99
CA ASN A 148 25.56 -21.54 3.58
C ASN A 148 24.55 -20.68 2.79
N SER A 149 25.07 -19.84 1.91
CA SER A 149 24.26 -18.94 1.07
C SER A 149 23.28 -19.67 0.14
N GLU A 150 23.61 -20.87 -0.34
CA GLU A 150 22.70 -21.69 -1.14
C GLU A 150 21.57 -22.30 -0.30
N ARG A 151 21.86 -22.64 0.96
CA ARG A 151 20.81 -23.04 1.90
C ARG A 151 19.87 -21.88 2.22
N ILE A 152 20.41 -20.69 2.47
CA ILE A 152 19.61 -19.46 2.65
C ILE A 152 18.74 -19.24 1.41
N ARG A 153 19.29 -19.40 0.21
CA ARG A 153 18.56 -19.25 -1.05
C ARG A 153 17.41 -20.25 -1.18
N TYR A 154 17.64 -21.51 -0.80
CA TYR A 154 16.62 -22.56 -0.80
C TYR A 154 15.49 -22.24 0.19
N GLU A 155 15.81 -21.97 1.45
CA GLU A 155 14.81 -21.67 2.49
C GLU A 155 14.05 -20.39 2.17
N ARG A 156 14.75 -19.34 1.74
CA ARG A 156 14.14 -18.10 1.25
C ARG A 156 13.13 -18.38 0.14
N ARG A 157 13.48 -19.19 -0.87
CA ARG A 157 12.54 -19.55 -1.96
C ARG A 157 11.32 -20.32 -1.43
N LYS A 158 11.52 -21.24 -0.49
CA LYS A 158 10.44 -22.02 0.12
C LYS A 158 9.47 -21.13 0.91
N ILE A 159 10.01 -20.24 1.75
CA ILE A 159 9.24 -19.26 2.52
C ILE A 159 8.46 -18.35 1.57
N LEU A 160 9.14 -17.77 0.58
CA LEU A 160 8.53 -16.86 -0.38
C LEU A 160 7.48 -17.53 -1.30
N LYS A 161 7.66 -18.81 -1.66
CA LYS A 161 6.64 -19.58 -2.40
C LYS A 161 5.41 -19.87 -1.54
N GLY A 162 5.62 -20.18 -0.26
CA GLY A 162 4.54 -20.46 0.68
C GLY A 162 3.77 -19.22 1.10
N SER A 163 4.41 -18.04 1.08
CA SER A 163 3.84 -16.81 1.63
C SER A 163 3.28 -15.81 0.62
N GLY A 164 3.18 -16.16 -0.67
CA GLY A 164 2.74 -15.25 -1.74
C GLY A 164 3.66 -14.03 -1.99
N LEU A 165 4.70 -13.83 -1.17
CA LEU A 165 5.70 -12.75 -1.24
C LEU A 165 6.85 -13.07 -2.21
N GLY A 166 6.83 -14.24 -2.84
CA GLY A 166 7.80 -14.60 -3.85
C GLY A 166 7.78 -13.68 -5.05
N ARG A 167 8.78 -13.87 -5.91
CA ARG A 167 8.75 -13.29 -7.26
C ARG A 167 7.45 -13.80 -7.89
N ASN A 168 6.41 -12.98 -7.88
CA ASN A 168 5.13 -13.29 -8.48
C ASN A 168 5.40 -13.43 -9.98
N ASN A 169 5.48 -14.66 -10.45
CA ASN A 169 5.68 -14.98 -11.88
C ASN A 169 4.39 -14.75 -12.69
N GLY A 170 3.61 -13.71 -12.37
CA GLY A 170 2.37 -13.36 -13.08
C GLY A 170 1.18 -14.30 -12.89
N VAL A 171 1.36 -15.47 -12.25
CA VAL A 171 0.35 -16.55 -12.19
C VAL A 171 -0.97 -16.14 -11.51
N ASN A 172 -0.94 -15.17 -10.59
CA ASN A 172 -2.12 -14.69 -9.86
C ASN A 172 -2.47 -13.22 -10.14
N PHE A 173 -1.93 -12.61 -11.21
CA PHE A 173 -2.17 -11.19 -11.48
C PHE A 173 -3.67 -10.87 -11.58
N SER A 174 -4.45 -11.68 -12.30
CA SER A 174 -5.89 -11.47 -12.45
C SER A 174 -6.64 -11.43 -11.11
N ARG A 175 -6.33 -12.35 -10.19
CA ARG A 175 -6.97 -12.39 -8.86
C ARG A 175 -6.51 -11.22 -7.98
N GLN A 176 -5.23 -10.86 -8.03
CA GLN A 176 -4.70 -9.72 -7.28
C GLN A 176 -5.26 -8.40 -7.80
N PHE A 177 -5.36 -8.24 -9.12
CA PHE A 177 -5.92 -7.07 -9.77
C PHE A 177 -7.42 -6.93 -9.47
N ALA A 178 -8.18 -8.03 -9.54
CA ALA A 178 -9.60 -8.03 -9.16
C ALA A 178 -9.79 -7.63 -7.69
N LYS A 179 -8.99 -8.20 -6.78
CA LYS A 179 -9.01 -7.81 -5.36
C LYS A 179 -8.67 -6.33 -5.16
N PHE A 180 -7.66 -5.83 -5.88
CA PHE A 180 -7.28 -4.41 -5.81
C PHE A 180 -8.41 -3.48 -6.29
N GLN A 181 -9.13 -3.85 -7.35
CA GLN A 181 -10.30 -3.09 -7.82
C GLN A 181 -11.45 -3.09 -6.81
N GLU A 182 -11.67 -4.22 -6.12
CA GLU A 182 -12.67 -4.34 -5.05
C GLU A 182 -12.31 -3.47 -3.83
N GLU A 183 -11.04 -3.44 -3.44
CA GLU A 183 -10.53 -2.63 -2.32
C GLU A 183 -10.46 -1.13 -2.65
N HIS A 184 -10.38 -0.76 -3.94
CA HIS A 184 -10.25 0.62 -4.41
C HIS A 184 -11.27 0.95 -5.53
N PRO A 185 -12.58 0.99 -5.20
CA PRO A 185 -13.61 1.27 -6.19
C PRO A 185 -13.42 2.65 -6.82
N GLY A 186 -13.53 2.73 -8.15
CA GLY A 186 -13.41 3.98 -8.92
C GLY A 186 -11.98 4.49 -9.14
N PHE A 187 -10.96 3.84 -8.56
CA PHE A 187 -9.55 4.20 -8.81
C PHE A 187 -9.07 3.75 -10.20
N ILE A 188 -9.40 2.51 -10.59
CA ILE A 188 -9.17 2.02 -11.96
C ILE A 188 -10.32 2.50 -12.83
N ARG A 189 -10.02 3.40 -13.78
CA ARG A 189 -10.99 3.97 -14.73
C ARG A 189 -11.18 3.09 -15.96
N GLU A 190 -10.11 2.42 -16.39
CA GLU A 190 -10.08 1.53 -17.54
C GLU A 190 -8.97 0.50 -17.37
N ALA A 191 -9.21 -0.72 -17.83
CA ALA A 191 -8.21 -1.78 -17.81
C ALA A 191 -8.41 -2.71 -19.00
N GLN A 192 -7.54 -2.57 -20.00
CA GLN A 192 -7.55 -3.38 -21.20
C GLN A 192 -6.23 -4.13 -21.34
N PHE A 193 -6.33 -5.42 -21.65
CA PHE A 193 -5.18 -6.28 -21.91
C PHE A 193 -5.31 -6.90 -23.30
N GLY A 194 -4.25 -6.82 -24.10
CA GLY A 194 -4.24 -7.32 -25.47
C GLY A 194 -3.13 -6.69 -26.29
N LYS A 195 -3.36 -6.47 -27.59
CA LYS A 195 -2.41 -5.77 -28.47
C LYS A 195 -2.16 -4.33 -28.01
N ILE A 196 -3.20 -3.68 -27.49
CA ILE A 196 -3.14 -2.40 -26.79
C ILE A 196 -3.42 -2.71 -25.33
N GLY A 197 -2.38 -2.63 -24.50
CA GLY A 197 -2.46 -2.86 -23.07
C GLY A 197 -2.42 -1.52 -22.35
N ILE A 198 -3.45 -1.22 -21.55
CA ILE A 198 -3.51 0.01 -20.77
C ILE A 198 -4.25 -0.22 -19.46
N ILE A 199 -3.78 0.43 -18.40
CA ILE A 199 -4.50 0.57 -17.12
C ILE A 199 -4.54 2.06 -16.80
N VAL A 200 -5.73 2.65 -16.77
CA VAL A 200 -5.95 4.06 -16.47
C VAL A 200 -6.39 4.22 -15.01
N MET A 201 -5.76 5.15 -14.30
CA MET A 201 -5.90 5.35 -12.87
C MET A 201 -6.20 6.81 -12.54
N GLN A 202 -7.21 7.05 -11.72
CA GLN A 202 -7.60 8.38 -11.27
C GLN A 202 -8.23 8.32 -9.87
N THR A 203 -7.78 9.17 -8.94
CA THR A 203 -8.48 9.38 -7.67
C THR A 203 -9.47 10.55 -7.79
N PRO A 204 -10.44 10.70 -6.86
CA PRO A 204 -11.29 11.87 -6.82
C PRO A 204 -10.52 13.18 -6.73
N PHE A 205 -9.43 13.22 -5.95
CA PHE A 205 -8.56 14.39 -5.88
C PHE A 205 -7.92 14.73 -7.24
N MET A 206 -7.45 13.72 -7.97
CA MET A 206 -6.87 13.93 -9.30
C MET A 206 -7.88 14.52 -10.28
N ALA A 207 -9.12 14.02 -10.29
CA ALA A 207 -10.20 14.56 -11.12
C ALA A 207 -10.55 16.01 -10.71
N ALA A 208 -10.71 16.25 -9.41
CA ALA A 208 -11.04 17.57 -8.88
C ALA A 208 -10.01 18.64 -9.22
N SER A 209 -8.71 18.30 -9.23
CA SER A 209 -7.62 19.22 -9.60
C SER A 209 -7.57 19.55 -11.09
N LEU A 210 -8.22 18.77 -11.96
CA LEU A 210 -8.30 19.07 -13.40
C LEU A 210 -9.29 20.21 -13.71
N VAL A 211 -10.31 20.41 -12.87
CA VAL A 211 -11.30 21.49 -13.02
C VAL A 211 -11.02 22.59 -12.00
N LYS A 212 -10.42 23.70 -12.47
CA LYS A 212 -10.03 24.82 -11.61
C LYS A 212 -11.16 25.83 -11.48
N ALA A 213 -11.42 26.29 -10.25
CA ALA A 213 -12.40 27.35 -9.98
C ALA A 213 -11.93 28.74 -10.44
N THR A 214 -10.61 28.96 -10.48
CA THR A 214 -10.01 30.23 -10.89
C THR A 214 -8.89 29.97 -11.89
N ILE A 215 -8.99 30.59 -13.07
CA ILE A 215 -7.93 30.63 -14.08
C ILE A 215 -7.20 31.96 -13.86
N GLY A 216 -5.99 31.93 -13.32
CA GLY A 216 -5.18 33.15 -13.17
C GLY A 216 -4.58 33.58 -14.52
N ASP A 217 -4.01 34.77 -14.65
CA ASP A 217 -3.32 35.18 -15.90
C ASP A 217 -1.96 34.48 -16.12
N GLU A 218 -1.58 33.56 -15.23
CA GLU A 218 -0.28 32.89 -15.23
C GLU A 218 -0.27 31.59 -16.07
N ALA A 219 0.90 31.21 -16.57
CA ALA A 219 1.12 30.05 -17.45
C ALA A 219 0.96 28.66 -16.77
N ILE A 220 0.17 28.57 -15.70
CA ILE A 220 0.01 27.39 -14.82
C ILE A 220 -1.38 26.74 -14.91
N ASN A 221 -2.26 27.23 -15.79
CA ASN A 221 -3.65 26.76 -15.85
C ASN A 221 -3.89 25.55 -16.75
N GLY A 222 -2.95 25.20 -17.62
CA GLY A 222 -3.09 24.08 -18.55
C GLY A 222 -2.69 22.73 -17.95
N ILE A 223 -2.99 21.67 -18.70
CA ILE A 223 -2.52 20.31 -18.42
C ILE A 223 -1.18 20.12 -19.12
N VAL A 224 -0.25 19.38 -18.51
CA VAL A 224 0.99 18.94 -19.12
C VAL A 224 1.00 17.43 -19.12
N SER A 225 1.12 16.82 -20.30
CA SER A 225 1.15 15.36 -20.43
C SER A 225 2.48 14.89 -20.98
N ASP A 226 2.99 13.79 -20.41
CA ASP A 226 4.26 13.20 -20.81
C ASP A 226 4.26 11.68 -20.62
N ALA A 227 5.02 10.99 -21.46
CA ALA A 227 5.22 9.55 -21.42
C ALA A 227 6.63 9.21 -20.90
N ALA A 228 6.71 8.78 -19.64
CA ALA A 228 7.97 8.44 -19.01
C ALA A 228 8.43 7.01 -19.37
N HIS A 229 9.61 6.94 -20.00
CA HIS A 229 10.33 5.69 -20.26
C HIS A 229 11.13 5.22 -19.04
N GLY A 230 11.35 3.90 -18.91
CA GLY A 230 12.28 3.34 -17.92
C GLY A 230 11.76 3.27 -16.48
N VAL A 231 10.50 3.68 -16.25
CA VAL A 231 9.78 3.46 -14.98
C VAL A 231 9.57 1.97 -14.74
N TRP A 232 9.21 1.25 -15.81
CA TRP A 232 8.91 -0.18 -15.74
C TRP A 232 10.11 -1.02 -16.16
N LYS A 233 10.13 -2.28 -15.68
CA LYS A 233 11.19 -3.24 -16.05
C LYS A 233 11.13 -3.64 -17.52
N VAL A 234 9.94 -3.63 -18.10
CA VAL A 234 9.73 -3.91 -19.52
C VAL A 234 10.01 -2.63 -20.28
N LYS A 235 10.99 -2.67 -21.18
CA LYS A 235 11.56 -1.48 -21.84
C LYS A 235 10.54 -0.67 -22.64
N ASN A 236 9.52 -1.32 -23.19
CA ASN A 236 8.51 -0.68 -24.05
C ASN A 236 7.29 -0.19 -23.27
N ASP A 237 7.17 -0.56 -21.99
CA ASP A 237 6.07 -0.09 -21.17
C ASP A 237 6.33 1.36 -20.76
N LEU A 238 5.27 2.17 -20.77
CA LEU A 238 5.35 3.59 -20.44
C LEU A 238 4.46 3.90 -19.23
N LEU A 239 4.89 4.87 -18.44
CA LEU A 239 4.00 5.58 -17.53
C LEU A 239 3.60 6.90 -18.21
N VAL A 240 2.34 7.01 -18.60
CA VAL A 240 1.78 8.25 -19.15
C VAL A 240 1.11 9.02 -18.03
N VAL A 241 1.44 10.29 -17.86
CA VAL A 241 0.87 11.13 -16.80
C VAL A 241 0.40 12.44 -17.40
N SER A 242 -0.85 12.80 -17.14
CA SER A 242 -1.39 14.14 -17.36
C SER A 242 -1.41 14.87 -16.03
N SER A 243 -0.70 15.99 -15.92
CA SER A 243 -0.50 16.73 -14.68
C SER A 243 -1.03 18.15 -14.77
N THR A 244 -1.44 18.69 -13.63
CA THR A 244 -1.94 20.07 -13.47
C THR A 244 -1.28 20.70 -12.25
N PHE A 245 -1.09 22.02 -12.26
CA PHE A 245 -0.56 22.73 -11.09
C PHE A 245 -1.66 22.99 -10.07
N GLU A 246 -1.46 22.59 -8.81
CA GLU A 246 -2.40 22.81 -7.71
C GLU A 246 -1.96 24.04 -6.88
N PRO A 247 -2.60 25.21 -7.07
CA PRO A 247 -2.06 26.49 -6.59
C PRO A 247 -2.33 26.78 -5.12
N GLU A 248 -3.37 26.19 -4.52
CA GLU A 248 -3.82 26.57 -3.18
C GLU A 248 -3.14 25.74 -2.09
N ALA A 249 -3.43 24.44 -2.07
CA ALA A 249 -3.02 23.56 -0.98
C ALA A 249 -1.57 23.08 -1.08
N LEU A 250 -1.14 22.67 -2.28
CA LEU A 250 0.13 21.97 -2.47
C LEU A 250 1.21 22.81 -3.17
N LYS A 251 0.81 23.80 -3.98
CA LYS A 251 1.71 24.68 -4.74
C LYS A 251 2.71 23.91 -5.60
N CYS A 252 2.28 22.78 -6.17
CA CYS A 252 3.11 21.91 -6.98
C CYS A 252 2.29 21.25 -8.10
N TRP A 253 3.00 20.65 -9.06
CA TRP A 253 2.37 19.82 -10.09
C TRP A 253 1.90 18.51 -9.48
N VAL A 254 0.61 18.22 -9.68
CA VAL A 254 -0.03 16.98 -9.24
C VAL A 254 -0.57 16.21 -10.45
N PRO A 255 -0.57 14.87 -10.39
CA PRO A 255 -1.20 14.07 -11.43
C PRO A 255 -2.71 14.30 -11.43
N GLY A 256 -3.28 14.57 -12.61
CA GLY A 256 -4.72 14.54 -12.87
C GLY A 256 -5.19 13.22 -13.49
N LEU A 257 -4.29 12.50 -14.16
CA LEU A 257 -4.52 11.13 -14.65
C LEU A 257 -3.19 10.39 -14.79
N MET A 258 -3.17 9.10 -14.45
CA MET A 258 -2.01 8.23 -14.67
C MET A 258 -2.40 7.01 -15.48
N SER A 259 -1.49 6.52 -16.32
CA SER A 259 -1.70 5.26 -17.04
C SER A 259 -0.43 4.45 -17.21
N TRP A 260 -0.54 3.15 -16.94
CA TRP A 260 0.42 2.20 -17.47
C TRP A 260 0.00 1.83 -18.89
N THR A 261 0.95 1.76 -19.81
CA THR A 261 0.74 1.29 -21.18
C THR A 261 1.83 0.30 -21.57
N ASN A 262 1.53 -0.68 -22.42
CA ASN A 262 2.55 -1.60 -22.97
C ASN A 262 3.21 -1.07 -24.26
N GLY A 263 2.97 0.20 -24.61
CA GLY A 263 3.53 0.87 -25.77
C GLY A 263 3.07 2.33 -25.87
N GLY A 264 3.60 3.05 -26.86
CA GLY A 264 3.31 4.48 -27.09
C GLY A 264 2.78 4.77 -28.49
N THR A 265 1.72 4.07 -28.91
CA THR A 265 1.05 4.34 -30.20
C THR A 265 -0.06 5.37 -30.02
N ALA A 266 -0.54 5.98 -31.11
CA ALA A 266 -1.68 6.91 -31.07
C ALA A 266 -2.90 6.31 -30.34
N GLU A 267 -3.16 5.01 -30.52
CA GLU A 267 -4.24 4.32 -29.81
C GLU A 267 -4.06 4.25 -28.29
N HIS A 268 -2.84 4.08 -27.78
CA HIS A 268 -2.59 4.11 -26.33
C HIS A 268 -2.90 5.51 -25.76
N TYR A 269 -2.44 6.54 -26.47
CA TYR A 269 -2.68 7.92 -26.10
C TYR A 269 -4.15 8.33 -26.25
N ARG A 270 -4.85 7.81 -27.26
CA ARG A 270 -6.29 8.02 -27.45
C ARG A 270 -7.06 7.56 -26.21
N ILE A 271 -6.78 6.36 -25.71
CA ILE A 271 -7.46 5.85 -24.52
C ILE A 271 -7.10 6.70 -23.29
N HIS A 272 -5.82 7.05 -23.09
CA HIS A 272 -5.40 7.93 -21.98
C HIS A 272 -6.15 9.27 -22.00
N PHE A 273 -6.12 9.98 -23.12
CA PHE A 273 -6.75 11.30 -23.24
C PHE A 273 -8.27 11.23 -23.20
N TYR A 274 -8.89 10.18 -23.75
CA TYR A 274 -10.33 10.02 -23.67
C TYR A 274 -10.79 9.93 -22.21
N HIS A 275 -10.10 9.14 -21.37
CA HIS A 275 -10.40 9.09 -19.94
C HIS A 275 -10.02 10.36 -19.17
N LEU A 276 -9.03 11.13 -19.65
CA LEU A 276 -8.73 12.46 -19.11
C LEU A 276 -9.93 13.39 -19.32
N PHE A 277 -10.44 13.46 -20.55
CA PHE A 277 -11.59 14.31 -20.89
C PHE A 277 -12.86 13.83 -20.20
N ARG A 278 -13.07 12.51 -20.10
CA ARG A 278 -14.19 11.95 -19.35
C ARG A 278 -14.14 12.35 -17.88
N GLY A 279 -12.98 12.27 -17.23
CA GLY A 279 -12.81 12.69 -15.83
C GLY A 279 -13.08 14.18 -15.63
N ILE A 280 -12.68 15.04 -16.57
CA ILE A 280 -13.02 16.47 -16.57
C ILE A 280 -14.53 16.68 -16.72
N GLY A 281 -15.16 16.00 -17.68
CA GLY A 281 -16.59 16.11 -17.93
C GLY A 281 -17.44 15.62 -16.74
N GLU A 282 -17.05 14.50 -16.13
CA GLU A 282 -17.66 13.96 -14.90
C GLU A 282 -17.58 14.99 -13.76
N GLU A 283 -16.40 15.58 -13.52
CA GLU A 283 -16.20 16.60 -12.48
C GLU A 283 -16.99 17.89 -12.77
N CYS A 284 -17.03 18.34 -14.02
CA CYS A 284 -17.87 19.48 -14.42
C CYS A 284 -19.35 19.21 -14.15
N ALA A 285 -19.84 18.02 -14.50
CA ALA A 285 -21.23 17.63 -14.24
C ALA A 285 -21.53 17.61 -12.73
N GLU A 286 -20.64 17.06 -11.91
CA GLU A 286 -20.77 17.06 -10.45
C GLU A 286 -20.82 18.48 -9.87
N ARG A 287 -20.08 19.43 -10.46
CA ARG A 287 -20.05 20.84 -10.06
C ARG A 287 -21.11 21.71 -10.75
N ASN A 288 -21.97 21.15 -11.59
CA ASN A 288 -22.91 21.89 -12.45
C ASN A 288 -22.23 22.98 -13.31
N LEU A 289 -21.07 22.65 -13.86
CA LEU A 289 -20.31 23.49 -14.79
C LEU A 289 -20.52 23.00 -16.23
N GLU A 290 -20.54 23.93 -17.17
CA GLU A 290 -20.52 23.61 -18.59
C GLU A 290 -19.13 23.13 -19.01
N VAL A 291 -19.10 22.06 -19.81
CA VAL A 291 -17.85 21.54 -20.39
C VAL A 291 -17.52 22.38 -21.63
N SER A 292 -16.31 22.95 -21.67
CA SER A 292 -15.80 23.69 -22.83
C SER A 292 -14.46 23.14 -23.30
N ASP A 293 -14.14 23.38 -24.57
CA ASP A 293 -12.90 22.90 -25.20
C ASP A 293 -11.63 23.38 -24.47
N ASP A 294 -11.65 24.58 -23.90
CA ASP A 294 -10.50 25.18 -23.21
C ASP A 294 -10.05 24.37 -21.99
N LEU A 295 -10.95 23.60 -21.37
CA LEU A 295 -10.63 22.70 -20.26
C LEU A 295 -9.69 21.55 -20.70
N PHE A 296 -9.63 21.27 -22.00
CA PHE A 296 -8.79 20.22 -22.56
C PHE A 296 -7.44 20.74 -23.07
N ALA A 297 -7.15 22.04 -22.93
CA ALA A 297 -5.89 22.63 -23.36
C ALA A 297 -4.68 21.93 -22.71
N ASN A 298 -3.77 21.43 -23.54
CA ASN A 298 -2.72 20.52 -23.10
C ASN A 298 -1.36 20.85 -23.73
N VAL A 299 -0.31 20.73 -22.92
CA VAL A 299 1.08 20.81 -23.35
C VAL A 299 1.61 19.39 -23.50
N LEU A 300 1.91 19.00 -24.73
CA LEU A 300 2.42 17.68 -25.07
C LEU A 300 3.88 17.74 -25.50
N ASP A 301 4.52 16.57 -25.54
CA ASP A 301 5.75 16.42 -26.28
C ASP A 301 5.47 16.53 -27.81
N PHE A 302 6.53 16.70 -28.61
CA PHE A 302 6.36 16.84 -30.06
C PHE A 302 6.12 15.50 -30.76
N SER A 303 5.74 14.43 -30.06
CA SER A 303 5.49 13.15 -30.69
C SER A 303 4.20 13.17 -31.52
N THR A 304 4.28 12.62 -32.73
CA THR A 304 3.11 12.47 -33.61
C THR A 304 2.07 11.54 -33.00
N ALA A 305 2.51 10.54 -32.24
CA ALA A 305 1.61 9.58 -31.59
C ALA A 305 0.76 10.22 -30.50
N GLU A 306 1.34 11.03 -29.60
CA GLU A 306 0.57 11.76 -28.58
C GLU A 306 -0.44 12.71 -29.21
N ARG A 307 0.01 13.52 -30.18
CA ARG A 307 -0.85 14.48 -30.88
C ARG A 307 -2.04 13.82 -31.55
N ASN A 308 -1.80 12.74 -32.29
CA ASN A 308 -2.87 12.00 -32.96
C ASN A 308 -3.80 11.32 -31.94
N GLY A 309 -3.26 10.78 -30.86
CA GLY A 309 -4.07 10.21 -29.78
C GLY A 309 -4.99 11.24 -29.13
N PHE A 310 -4.46 12.44 -28.83
CA PHE A 310 -5.24 13.53 -28.27
C PHE A 310 -6.39 13.95 -29.19
N ILE A 311 -6.12 14.15 -30.49
CA ILE A 311 -7.14 14.55 -31.47
C ILE A 311 -8.26 13.51 -31.55
N LEU A 312 -7.91 12.22 -31.66
CA LEU A 312 -8.90 11.15 -31.71
C LEU A 312 -9.73 11.08 -30.43
N ALA A 313 -9.10 11.20 -29.27
CA ALA A 313 -9.77 11.19 -27.98
C ALA A 313 -10.77 12.36 -27.83
N PHE A 314 -10.41 13.53 -28.36
CA PHE A 314 -11.25 14.73 -28.29
C PHE A 314 -12.51 14.54 -29.13
N VAL A 315 -12.36 13.98 -30.33
CA VAL A 315 -13.49 13.62 -31.19
C VAL A 315 -14.38 12.59 -30.51
N ASP A 316 -13.80 11.52 -29.95
CA ASP A 316 -14.56 10.46 -29.28
C ASP A 316 -15.35 11.00 -28.08
N PHE A 317 -14.71 11.81 -27.22
CA PHE A 317 -15.37 12.43 -26.08
C PHE A 317 -16.58 13.27 -26.52
N TRP A 318 -16.39 14.17 -27.48
CA TRP A 318 -17.45 15.07 -27.94
C TRP A 318 -18.54 14.38 -28.77
N HIS A 319 -18.23 13.25 -29.41
CA HIS A 319 -19.22 12.42 -30.07
C HIS A 319 -20.15 11.72 -29.06
N GLU A 320 -19.61 11.33 -27.90
CA GLU A 320 -20.38 10.69 -26.83
C GLU A 320 -21.05 11.69 -25.87
N HIS A 321 -20.52 12.90 -25.76
CA HIS A 321 -21.02 13.95 -24.87
C HIS A 321 -22.14 14.77 -25.55
N ALA A 322 -23.39 14.45 -25.21
CA ALA A 322 -24.56 15.16 -25.72
C ALA A 322 -24.97 16.36 -24.82
N PRO A 323 -25.55 17.43 -25.39
CA PRO A 323 -25.72 17.69 -26.82
C PRO A 323 -24.48 18.36 -27.41
N ASN A 324 -23.87 17.72 -28.42
CA ASN A 324 -22.86 18.35 -29.26
C ASN A 324 -23.35 18.34 -30.71
N GLU A 325 -23.52 19.52 -31.30
CA GLU A 325 -24.03 19.69 -32.67
C GLU A 325 -22.91 19.71 -33.73
N ARG A 326 -21.64 19.73 -33.27
CA ARG A 326 -20.48 19.78 -34.17
C ARG A 326 -20.30 18.47 -34.93
N THR A 327 -19.97 18.60 -36.21
CA THR A 327 -19.56 17.50 -37.08
C THR A 327 -18.17 16.97 -36.70
N ILE A 328 -17.85 15.75 -37.14
CA ILE A 328 -16.52 15.16 -36.93
C ILE A 328 -15.41 16.06 -37.51
N ASP A 329 -15.62 16.66 -38.69
CA ASP A 329 -14.64 17.53 -39.34
C ASP A 329 -14.39 18.81 -38.53
N GLU A 330 -15.43 19.41 -37.93
CA GLU A 330 -15.28 20.56 -37.04
C GLU A 330 -14.50 20.22 -35.77
N LEU A 331 -14.72 19.02 -35.21
CA LEU A 331 -13.97 18.55 -34.04
C LEU A 331 -12.50 18.28 -34.38
N LEU A 332 -12.22 17.72 -35.56
CA LEU A 332 -10.86 17.49 -36.06
C LEU A 332 -10.10 18.80 -36.31
N ASP A 333 -10.79 19.87 -36.73
CA ASP A 333 -10.18 21.20 -36.88
C ASP A 333 -10.01 21.93 -35.54
N ALA A 334 -10.88 21.68 -34.56
CA ALA A 334 -10.81 22.30 -33.24
C ALA A 334 -9.68 21.71 -32.37
N ALA A 335 -9.55 20.38 -32.29
CA ALA A 335 -8.64 19.72 -31.35
C ALA A 335 -7.17 20.18 -31.43
N PRO A 336 -6.55 20.38 -32.61
CA PRO A 336 -5.15 20.80 -32.70
C PRO A 336 -4.89 22.20 -32.11
N LYS A 337 -5.91 23.06 -32.05
CA LYS A 337 -5.80 24.43 -31.51
C LYS A 337 -5.61 24.45 -29.99
N LEU A 338 -5.98 23.35 -29.33
CA LEU A 338 -5.85 23.15 -27.88
C LEU A 338 -4.46 22.64 -27.48
N LEU A 339 -3.63 22.26 -28.46
CA LEU A 339 -2.31 21.70 -28.21
C LEU A 339 -1.22 22.77 -28.28
N LYS A 340 -0.38 22.80 -27.24
CA LYS A 340 0.88 23.55 -27.23
C LYS A 340 2.04 22.57 -27.13
N GLY A 341 3.14 22.87 -27.83
CA GLY A 341 4.36 22.08 -27.72
C GLY A 341 5.20 22.48 -26.51
N CYS A 342 5.81 21.50 -25.83
CA CYS A 342 6.73 21.76 -24.72
C CYS A 342 8.05 22.41 -25.22
N ALA A 343 8.29 23.67 -24.86
CA ALA A 343 9.49 24.43 -25.27
C ALA A 343 10.81 23.78 -24.81
N GLN A 344 10.81 23.08 -23.67
CA GLN A 344 11.99 22.37 -23.18
C GLN A 344 12.31 21.17 -24.09
N HIS A 345 11.32 20.35 -24.42
CA HIS A 345 11.49 19.25 -25.36
C HIS A 345 11.91 19.72 -26.76
N PHE A 346 11.38 20.86 -27.23
CA PHE A 346 11.84 21.47 -28.47
C PHE A 346 13.33 21.85 -28.43
N ARG A 347 13.77 22.50 -27.34
CA ARG A 347 15.20 22.84 -27.15
C ARG A 347 16.07 21.59 -27.12
N ASP A 348 15.65 20.55 -26.42
CA ASP A 348 16.40 19.30 -26.30
C ASP A 348 16.48 18.56 -27.65
N GLN A 349 15.41 18.58 -28.45
CA GLN A 349 15.41 18.06 -29.81
C GLN A 349 16.37 18.84 -30.72
N ILE A 350 16.34 20.18 -30.71
CA ILE A 350 17.28 21.01 -31.48
C ILE A 350 18.73 20.75 -31.06
N ASN A 351 18.99 20.67 -29.74
CA ASN A 351 20.32 20.40 -29.21
C ASN A 351 20.83 19.02 -29.63
N ARG A 352 19.95 18.02 -29.77
CA ARG A 352 20.28 16.72 -30.34
C ARG A 352 20.62 16.80 -31.82
N VAL A 353 19.84 17.54 -32.62
CA VAL A 353 20.11 17.75 -34.06
C VAL A 353 21.45 18.47 -34.27
N LYS A 354 21.76 19.51 -33.48
CA LYS A 354 23.05 20.21 -33.52
C LYS A 354 24.27 19.32 -33.24
N LYS A 355 24.09 18.24 -32.47
CA LYS A 355 25.14 17.25 -32.18
C LYS A 355 25.32 16.20 -33.29
N ILE A 356 24.35 16.08 -34.20
CA ILE A 356 24.45 15.22 -35.39
C ILE A 356 25.13 16.04 -36.49
N SER A 357 26.47 16.07 -36.46
CA SER A 357 27.30 16.73 -37.48
C SER A 357 27.41 15.95 -38.80
N ALA A 358 26.60 14.91 -39.01
CA ALA A 358 26.71 13.97 -40.13
C ALA A 358 25.64 14.15 -41.23
N ILE A 359 24.77 15.17 -41.13
CA ILE A 359 23.64 15.39 -42.07
C ILE A 359 23.79 16.71 -42.86
N VAL A 360 24.91 17.42 -42.72
CA VAL A 360 25.24 18.55 -43.61
C VAL A 360 26.41 18.08 -44.47
N ASP A 361 26.15 17.81 -45.75
CA ASP A 361 27.22 17.63 -46.73
C ASP A 361 28.01 18.96 -46.86
N PRO A 362 29.33 18.92 -47.15
CA PRO A 362 30.22 20.09 -47.10
C PRO A 362 29.77 21.33 -47.88
#